data_AF-A0A8J5SXJ8-F1
#
_entry.id   AF-A0A8J5SXJ8-F1
#
_cell.length_a   1.000
_cell.length_b   1.000
_cell.length_c   1.000
_cell.angle_alpha   90.00
_cell.angle_beta   90.00
_cell.angle_gamma   90.00
#
_symmetry.space_group_name_H-M   'P 1'
#
loop_
_entity.id
_entity.type
_entity.pdbx_description
1 polymer ?
#
loop_
_entity_poly.entity_id
_entity_poly.type
_entity_poly.pdbx_seq_one_letter_code
_entity_poly.pdbx_strand_id
1 'polypeptide(L)'
;MPHELETRYGGWLGAGIREEFEYYTDVCFKAFGDRVRFWTTFNEPNLLVKFQFMLGKHPPNRCSPPFGHCNRGDSRREPYVAAHNVLLSHAAAVRNYRTNYQVTRDG
;
A
#
# COMPACT_ATOMS: atom_id res chain seq x y z
N MET A 1 2.65 4.16 6.57
CA MET A 1 1.27 4.59 6.23
C MET A 1 0.83 5.60 7.28
N PRO A 2 0.20 6.73 6.90
CA PRO A 2 -0.38 7.66 7.87
C PRO A 2 -1.34 6.95 8.83
N HIS A 3 -1.22 7.22 10.13
CA HIS A 3 -2.06 6.61 11.17
C HIS A 3 -3.56 6.90 10.92
N GLU A 4 -3.88 8.07 10.38
CA GLU A 4 -5.26 8.48 10.07
C GLU A 4 -5.97 7.52 9.11
N LEU A 5 -5.24 6.95 8.12
CA LEU A 5 -5.82 6.00 7.17
C LEU A 5 -6.12 4.64 7.82
N GLU A 6 -5.31 4.25 8.81
CA GLU A 6 -5.60 3.07 9.64
C GLU A 6 -6.87 3.31 10.47
N THR A 7 -7.01 4.48 11.09
CA THR A 7 -8.17 4.82 11.95
C THR A 7 -9.46 4.98 11.15
N ARG A 8 -9.44 5.67 10.01
CA ARG A 8 -10.65 5.95 9.22
C ARG A 8 -11.10 4.78 8.35
N TYR A 9 -10.15 4.07 7.76
CA TYR A 9 -10.45 3.12 6.69
C TYR A 9 -9.94 1.71 6.97
N GLY A 10 -9.17 1.49 8.04
CA GLY A 10 -8.53 0.19 8.31
C GLY A 10 -7.26 -0.03 7.47
N GLY A 11 -6.66 1.05 6.95
CA GLY A 11 -5.37 1.01 6.27
C GLY A 11 -5.37 0.06 5.09
N TRP A 12 -4.41 -0.88 5.05
CA TRP A 12 -4.28 -1.83 3.94
C TRP A 12 -5.43 -2.85 3.86
N LEU A 13 -6.26 -2.97 4.90
CA LEU A 13 -7.46 -3.79 4.87
C LEU A 13 -8.69 -3.02 4.36
N GLY A 14 -8.59 -1.69 4.26
CA GLY A 14 -9.66 -0.79 3.86
C GLY A 14 -9.85 -0.66 2.35
N ALA A 15 -11.10 -0.53 1.91
CA ALA A 15 -11.41 -0.32 0.49
C ALA A 15 -10.89 1.03 -0.05
N GLY A 16 -10.83 2.07 0.79
CA GLY A 16 -10.41 3.41 0.39
C GLY A 16 -8.90 3.61 0.21
N ILE A 17 -8.06 2.64 0.60
CA ILE A 17 -6.61 2.81 0.58
C ILE A 17 -6.04 2.98 -0.83
N ARG A 18 -6.75 2.43 -1.82
CA ARG A 18 -6.36 2.54 -3.22
C ARG A 18 -6.43 3.99 -3.70
N GLU A 19 -7.55 4.66 -3.47
CA GLU A 19 -7.78 6.05 -3.87
C GLU A 19 -6.80 6.99 -3.14
N GLU A 20 -6.58 6.75 -1.85
CA GLU A 20 -5.63 7.51 -1.03
C GLU A 20 -4.18 7.34 -1.53
N PHE A 21 -3.79 6.13 -1.93
CA PHE A 21 -2.46 5.87 -2.50
C PHE A 21 -2.30 6.42 -3.93
N GLU A 22 -3.35 6.34 -4.76
CA GLU A 22 -3.36 6.96 -6.08
C GLU A 22 -3.19 8.49 -5.97
N TYR A 23 -3.89 9.13 -5.04
CA TYR A 23 -3.71 10.56 -4.74
C TYR A 23 -2.29 10.88 -4.25
N TYR A 24 -1.75 10.10 -3.31
CA TYR A 24 -0.39 10.29 -2.81
C TYR A 24 0.65 10.22 -3.95
N THR A 25 0.55 9.20 -4.81
CA THR A 25 1.50 9.03 -5.92
C THR A 25 1.34 10.14 -6.97
N ASP A 26 0.12 10.60 -7.24
CA ASP A 26 -0.14 11.76 -8.11
C ASP A 26 0.56 13.04 -7.61
N VAL A 27 0.45 13.33 -6.31
CA VAL A 27 1.15 14.46 -5.68
C VAL A 27 2.67 14.32 -5.84
N CYS A 28 3.23 13.13 -5.60
CA CYS A 28 4.66 12.87 -5.77
C CYS A 28 5.11 13.06 -7.23
N PHE A 29 4.35 12.56 -8.21
CA PHE A 29 4.69 12.71 -9.62
C PHE A 29 4.63 14.16 -10.08
N LYS A 30 3.63 14.94 -9.63
CA LYS A 30 3.55 16.38 -9.90
C LYS A 30 4.74 17.15 -9.32
N ALA A 31 5.10 16.86 -8.07
CA ALA A 31 6.09 17.64 -7.34
C ALA A 31 7.54 17.31 -7.72
N PHE A 32 7.83 16.05 -8.05
CA PHE A 32 9.21 15.57 -8.22
C PHE A 32 9.45 14.90 -9.56
N GLY A 33 8.40 14.69 -10.36
CA GLY A 33 8.51 14.03 -11.65
C GLY A 33 9.60 14.67 -12.49
N ASP A 34 9.71 16.00 -12.52
CA ASP A 34 10.69 16.78 -13.32
C ASP A 34 12.13 16.25 -13.20
N ARG A 35 12.51 15.77 -12.01
CA ARG A 35 13.86 15.25 -11.73
C ARG A 35 13.91 13.73 -11.56
N VAL A 36 12.87 13.12 -10.99
CA VAL A 36 12.86 11.68 -10.66
C VAL A 36 12.32 10.88 -11.84
N ARG A 37 13.19 10.06 -12.45
CA ARG A 37 12.88 9.23 -13.63
C ARG A 37 12.51 7.79 -13.30
N PHE A 38 12.99 7.27 -12.19
CA PHE A 38 12.79 5.88 -11.77
C PHE A 38 12.02 5.86 -10.46
N TRP A 39 10.89 5.15 -10.48
CA TRP A 39 9.95 5.11 -9.37
C TRP A 39 9.72 3.69 -8.90
N THR A 40 9.70 3.52 -7.58
CA THR A 40 9.23 2.31 -6.92
C THR A 40 7.99 2.68 -6.11
N THR A 41 6.90 1.94 -6.29
CA THR A 41 5.63 2.19 -5.58
C THR A 41 5.64 1.60 -4.18
N PHE A 42 6.00 0.32 -4.06
CA PHE A 42 6.03 -0.40 -2.79
C PHE A 42 7.40 -1.06 -2.59
N ASN A 43 7.91 -0.96 -1.36
CA ASN A 43 9.02 -1.78 -0.90
C ASN A 43 8.47 -3.08 -0.30
N GLU A 44 9.02 -4.22 -0.75
CA GLU A 44 8.82 -5.56 -0.16
C GLU A 44 7.38 -5.88 0.30
N PRO A 45 6.39 -5.85 -0.62
CA PRO A 45 4.99 -6.05 -0.27
C PRO A 45 4.72 -7.41 0.42
N ASN A 46 5.50 -8.44 0.08
CA ASN A 46 5.46 -9.76 0.73
C ASN A 46 5.83 -9.70 2.23
N LEU A 47 6.83 -8.90 2.59
CA LEU A 47 7.23 -8.74 3.99
C LEU A 47 6.26 -7.84 4.73
N LEU A 48 5.78 -6.77 4.08
CA LEU A 48 4.75 -5.88 4.62
C LEU A 48 3.54 -6.70 5.08
N VAL A 49 2.93 -7.50 4.20
CA VAL A 49 1.70 -8.24 4.55
C VAL A 49 1.95 -9.34 5.58
N LYS A 50 3.12 -10.00 5.52
CA LYS A 50 3.51 -11.04 6.48
C LYS A 50 3.67 -10.47 7.89
N PHE A 51 4.46 -9.42 8.05
CA PHE A 51 4.77 -8.90 9.39
C PHE A 51 3.64 -8.08 9.99
N GLN A 52 2.79 -7.45 9.17
CA GLN A 52 1.68 -6.63 9.67
C GLN A 52 0.42 -7.44 10.00
N PHE A 53 0.08 -8.42 9.16
CA PHE A 53 -1.24 -9.10 9.19
C PHE A 53 -1.17 -10.62 9.41
N MET A 54 0.00 -11.24 9.28
CA MET A 54 0.17 -12.68 9.56
C MET A 54 0.82 -12.91 10.92
N LEU A 55 2.00 -12.31 11.14
CA LEU A 55 2.77 -12.48 12.37
C LEU A 55 2.51 -11.36 13.39
N GLY A 56 1.90 -10.26 12.97
CA GLY A 56 1.61 -9.11 13.83
C GLY A 56 2.83 -8.48 14.51
N LYS A 57 4.03 -8.63 13.94
CA LYS A 57 5.28 -8.09 14.47
C LYS A 57 5.46 -6.60 14.17
N HIS A 58 4.84 -6.09 13.11
CA HIS A 58 4.86 -4.67 12.75
C HIS A 58 3.46 -4.05 12.89
N PRO A 59 3.35 -2.73 13.13
CA PRO A 59 2.07 -2.03 13.12
C PRO A 59 1.28 -2.30 11.83
N PRO A 60 -0.03 -2.59 11.90
CA PRO A 60 -0.94 -2.42 13.04
C PRO A 60 -1.04 -3.62 14.00
N ASN A 61 -0.05 -4.52 13.98
CA ASN A 61 0.09 -5.66 14.88
C ASN A 61 -1.16 -6.56 14.89
N ARG A 62 -1.61 -6.96 13.70
CA ARG A 62 -2.76 -7.84 13.54
C ARG A 62 -2.32 -9.27 13.27
N CYS A 63 -2.85 -10.21 14.03
CA CYS A 63 -2.60 -11.63 13.87
C CYS A 63 -3.60 -12.47 14.65
N SER A 64 -3.64 -13.76 14.36
CA SER A 64 -4.40 -14.78 15.08
C SER A 64 -3.56 -16.03 15.35
N PRO A 65 -3.89 -16.83 16.37
CA PRO A 65 -3.24 -18.13 16.58
C PRO A 65 -3.34 -19.04 15.34
N PRO A 66 -2.36 -19.92 15.08
CA PRO A 66 -1.11 -20.13 15.84
C PRO A 66 0.04 -19.18 15.44
N PHE A 67 -0.21 -18.21 14.55
CA PHE A 67 0.86 -17.38 13.97
C PHE A 67 1.34 -16.25 14.88
N GLY A 68 0.50 -15.80 15.81
CA GLY A 68 0.86 -14.82 16.83
C GLY A 68 -0.27 -14.60 17.84
N HIS A 69 0.03 -13.82 18.88
CA HIS A 69 -0.85 -13.62 20.05
C HIS A 69 -1.35 -12.16 20.11
N CYS A 70 -1.85 -11.65 18.98
CA CYS A 70 -2.39 -10.30 18.90
C CYS A 70 -3.82 -10.24 19.42
N ASN A 71 -4.24 -9.06 19.88
CA ASN A 71 -5.59 -8.84 20.40
C ASN A 71 -6.68 -8.83 19.30
N ARG A 72 -6.30 -8.82 18.02
CA ARG A 72 -7.18 -8.79 16.86
C ARG A 72 -6.45 -9.22 15.59
N GLY A 73 -7.21 -9.67 14.60
CA GLY A 73 -6.72 -10.02 13.27
C GLY A 73 -7.17 -11.41 12.81
N ASP A 74 -6.88 -11.72 11.55
CA ASP A 74 -7.03 -13.07 10.99
C ASP A 74 -5.84 -13.35 10.07
N SER A 75 -4.86 -14.10 10.60
CA SER A 75 -3.61 -14.42 9.91
C SER A 75 -3.79 -15.28 8.65
N ARG A 76 -4.97 -15.88 8.44
CA ARG A 76 -5.28 -16.67 7.24
C ARG A 76 -5.98 -15.86 6.16
N ARG A 77 -6.53 -14.67 6.50
CA ARG A 77 -7.31 -13.84 5.57
C ARG A 77 -6.68 -12.47 5.33
N GLU A 78 -6.35 -11.75 6.39
CA GLU A 78 -5.90 -10.36 6.32
C GLU A 78 -4.64 -10.14 5.47
N PRO A 79 -3.61 -11.03 5.49
CA PRO A 79 -2.46 -10.87 4.60
C PRO A 79 -2.84 -10.83 3.12
N TYR A 80 -3.83 -11.61 2.70
CA TYR A 80 -4.28 -11.66 1.31
C TYR A 80 -5.14 -10.46 0.94
N VAL A 81 -5.99 -9.98 1.85
CA VAL A 81 -6.75 -8.73 1.66
C VAL A 81 -5.78 -7.55 1.51
N ALA A 82 -4.80 -7.45 2.40
CA ALA A 82 -3.78 -6.42 2.32
C ALA A 82 -2.95 -6.51 1.03
N ALA A 83 -2.51 -7.72 0.65
CA ALA A 83 -1.76 -7.94 -0.59
C ALA A 83 -2.58 -7.53 -1.82
N HIS A 84 -3.86 -7.88 -1.86
CA HIS A 84 -4.77 -7.51 -2.94
C HIS A 84 -4.87 -5.99 -3.08
N ASN A 85 -5.09 -5.28 -1.97
CA ASN A 85 -5.18 -3.81 -1.98
C ASN A 85 -3.86 -3.15 -2.35
N VAL A 86 -2.72 -3.68 -1.90
CA VAL A 86 -1.38 -3.20 -2.31
C VAL A 86 -1.19 -3.36 -3.81
N LEU A 87 -1.57 -4.51 -4.39
CA LEU A 87 -1.47 -4.75 -5.84
C LEU A 87 -2.39 -3.82 -6.65
N LEU A 88 -3.63 -3.61 -6.20
CA LEU A 88 -4.54 -2.67 -6.85
C LEU A 88 -4.04 -1.22 -6.76
N SER A 89 -3.48 -0.83 -5.60
CA SER A 89 -2.88 0.50 -5.39
C SER A 89 -1.66 0.70 -6.29
N HIS A 90 -0.82 -0.33 -6.44
CA HIS A 90 0.29 -0.34 -7.39
C HIS A 90 -0.21 -0.13 -8.83
N ALA A 91 -1.21 -0.91 -9.25
CA ALA A 91 -1.76 -0.83 -10.60
C ALA A 91 -2.37 0.56 -10.89
N ALA A 92 -3.08 1.15 -9.92
CA ALA A 92 -3.63 2.50 -10.03
C ALA A 92 -2.52 3.56 -10.19
N ALA A 93 -1.49 3.52 -9.33
CA ALA A 93 -0.34 4.43 -9.41
C ALA A 93 0.42 4.30 -10.74
N VAL A 94 0.68 3.07 -11.21
CA VAL A 94 1.36 2.81 -12.48
C VAL A 94 0.53 3.29 -13.67
N ARG A 95 -0.78 3.06 -13.65
CA ARG A 95 -1.70 3.57 -14.68
C ARG A 95 -1.64 5.10 -14.73
N ASN A 96 -1.76 5.77 -13.59
CA ASN A 96 -1.65 7.23 -13.51
C ASN A 96 -0.31 7.73 -14.07
N TYR A 97 0.80 7.14 -13.63
CA TYR A 97 2.14 7.48 -14.12
C TYR A 97 2.26 7.37 -15.64
N ARG A 98 1.86 6.23 -16.21
CA ARG A 98 1.95 5.96 -17.65
C ARG A 98 1.10 6.91 -18.48
N THR A 99 -0.12 7.19 -18.02
CA THR A 99 -1.06 8.02 -18.77
C THR A 99 -0.70 9.51 -18.69
N ASN A 100 -0.28 9.99 -17.51
CA ASN A 100 -0.20 11.43 -17.26
C ASN A 100 1.23 11.98 -17.13
N TYR A 101 2.24 11.14 -16.87
CA TYR A 101 3.59 11.61 -16.51
C TYR A 101 4.73 11.00 -17.33
N GLN A 102 4.53 9.80 -17.90
CA GLN A 102 5.56 9.13 -18.71
C GLN A 102 5.61 9.67 -20.14
N VAL A 103 4.46 9.88 -20.80
CA VAL A 103 4.39 10.32 -22.21
C VAL A 103 4.88 11.76 -22.40
N THR A 104 4.76 12.62 -21.38
CA THR A 104 5.20 14.02 -21.41
C THR A 104 6.73 14.21 -21.48
N ARG A 105 7.53 13.15 -21.69
CA ARG A 105 8.99 13.18 -21.44
C ARG A 105 9.87 12.57 -22.52
N ASP A 106 9.32 12.04 -23.61
CA ASP A 106 10.09 11.60 -24.77
C ASP A 106 10.31 12.76 -25.77
N GLY A 107 10.72 13.93 -25.25
CA GLY A 107 11.11 15.11 -26.02
C GLY A 107 12.59 15.41 -25.87
#